data_AF-A0AAE8J2B0-F1
#
_entry.id   AF-A0AAE8J2B0-F1
#
_cell.length_a   1.000
_cell.length_b   1.000
_cell.length_c   1.000
_cell.angle_alpha   90.00
_cell.angle_beta   90.00
_cell.angle_gamma   90.00
#
_symmetry.space_group_name_H-M   'P 1'
#
loop_
_entity.id
_entity.type
_entity.pdbx_description
1 polymer ?
#
loop_
_entity_poly.entity_id
_entity_poly.type
_entity_poly.pdbx_seq_one_letter_code
_entity_poly.pdbx_strand_id
1 'polypeptide(L)'
;MLARKTKTPVLVERIDQFVGRVREAMKSSEALRNKKIRDLWDAEVRYHFDNGRTEKTLELYIMKYRYALKAEFGAKSTPLAICNMKKLRERLKTYIERADYPKTGVATSIVEKIERAEFNTAGRKPTVLLRIADFIAAMNGLGSKEEMQALWTAEIDLMKGRAQTTIISYITKYRNAIREAFGDEHPMLKIATGDAAMYDDARRVKMEKIANKHGALITFENYRQVLKICTDCLQSNDPLMIGIGLIGMTGRRPYEVFTQAEFSPAPYGKGVSKWSILFNGQAKTKQGEGTKFGVTYEIPILARSATILSAYQRLRESGQGKLWHGMSIDDFSSETRLLLRDTVFNLFEDLWPKEELPKPYGLRHLYAEVAYHNFAPPHVTKNSYFAAILGHNNNDLETSLSYMTYTLPEDRDDALARAKRTNERTLLQMATIAPVSRKNP
;
A
#
# COMPACT_ATOMS: atom_id res chain seq x y z
N MET A 1 -4.63 -29.50 -29.96
CA MET A 1 -5.65 -29.41 -28.89
C MET A 1 -5.23 -28.34 -27.89
N LEU A 2 -5.95 -27.22 -27.85
CA LEU A 2 -5.65 -26.07 -26.99
C LEU A 2 -6.08 -26.36 -25.54
N ALA A 3 -5.11 -26.42 -24.63
CA ALA A 3 -5.34 -26.56 -23.19
C ALA A 3 -6.01 -25.29 -22.63
N ARG A 4 -7.18 -25.44 -22.02
CA ARG A 4 -7.91 -24.37 -21.35
C ARG A 4 -7.13 -23.87 -20.12
N LYS A 5 -6.50 -22.70 -20.25
CA LYS A 5 -5.99 -21.91 -19.12
C LYS A 5 -7.17 -21.37 -18.29
N THR A 6 -7.49 -22.02 -17.18
CA THR A 6 -8.32 -21.41 -16.14
C THR A 6 -7.41 -20.97 -14.98
N LYS A 7 -7.52 -19.69 -14.61
CA LYS A 7 -6.95 -19.16 -13.37
C LYS A 7 -7.54 -19.97 -12.21
N THR A 8 -6.76 -20.84 -11.57
CA THR A 8 -6.59 -21.07 -10.12
C THR A 8 -5.91 -22.44 -9.90
N PRO A 9 -4.57 -22.56 -10.02
CA PRO A 9 -3.83 -23.82 -9.80
C PRO A 9 -4.17 -24.50 -8.46
N VAL A 10 -4.36 -23.68 -7.41
CA VAL A 10 -4.70 -24.09 -6.05
C VAL A 10 -6.01 -24.86 -5.93
N LEU A 11 -7.01 -24.58 -6.79
CA LEU A 11 -8.31 -25.27 -6.69
C LEU A 11 -8.22 -26.70 -7.24
N VAL A 12 -7.49 -26.90 -8.34
CA VAL A 12 -7.36 -28.21 -8.98
C VAL A 12 -6.63 -29.17 -8.04
N GLU A 13 -5.48 -28.74 -7.50
CA GLU A 13 -4.72 -29.53 -6.53
C GLU A 13 -5.55 -29.91 -5.30
N ARG A 14 -6.39 -28.99 -4.83
CA ARG A 14 -7.24 -29.23 -3.65
C ARG A 14 -8.39 -30.19 -3.94
N ILE A 15 -8.99 -30.12 -5.13
CA ILE A 15 -9.99 -31.09 -5.60
C ILE A 15 -9.35 -32.49 -5.65
N ASP A 16 -8.15 -32.60 -6.19
CA ASP A 16 -7.44 -33.88 -6.30
C ASP A 16 -7.11 -34.46 -4.91
N GLN A 17 -6.62 -33.63 -3.98
CA GLN A 17 -6.41 -34.01 -2.59
C GLN A 17 -7.69 -34.50 -1.91
N PHE A 18 -8.80 -33.79 -2.11
CA PHE A 18 -10.09 -34.16 -1.55
C PHE A 18 -10.57 -35.52 -2.09
N VAL A 19 -10.51 -35.72 -3.41
CA VAL A 19 -10.87 -37.00 -4.04
C VAL A 19 -9.99 -38.14 -3.52
N GLY A 20 -8.69 -37.91 -3.35
CA GLY A 20 -7.76 -38.87 -2.73
C GLY A 20 -8.16 -39.26 -1.31
N ARG A 21 -8.55 -38.29 -0.47
CA ARG A 21 -9.01 -38.55 0.91
C ARG A 21 -10.35 -39.31 0.94
N VAL A 22 -11.24 -39.03 -0.01
CA VAL A 22 -12.50 -39.78 -0.17
C VAL A 22 -12.21 -41.22 -0.59
N ARG A 23 -11.25 -41.45 -1.49
CA ARG A 23 -10.82 -42.80 -1.90
C ARG A 23 -10.33 -43.62 -0.70
N GLU A 24 -9.58 -43.00 0.20
CA GLU A 24 -9.13 -43.66 1.42
C GLU A 24 -10.29 -43.95 2.39
N ALA A 25 -11.22 -43.01 2.54
CA ALA A 25 -12.43 -43.22 3.36
C ALA A 25 -13.30 -44.39 2.85
N MET A 26 -13.29 -44.66 1.54
CA MET A 26 -14.04 -45.77 0.92
C MET A 26 -13.57 -47.16 1.38
N LYS A 27 -12.35 -47.29 1.90
CA LYS A 27 -11.81 -48.56 2.44
C LYS A 27 -12.33 -48.92 3.83
N SER A 28 -13.01 -47.98 4.50
CA SER A 28 -13.57 -48.18 5.85
C SER A 28 -14.92 -48.92 5.82
N SER A 29 -15.35 -49.45 6.97
CA SER A 29 -16.70 -49.99 7.15
C SER A 29 -17.77 -48.95 6.80
N GLU A 30 -18.95 -49.37 6.35
CA GLU A 30 -19.97 -48.49 5.78
C GLU A 30 -20.37 -47.30 6.66
N ALA A 31 -20.59 -47.54 7.96
CA ALA A 31 -20.93 -46.48 8.91
C ALA A 31 -19.79 -45.46 9.07
N LEU A 32 -18.55 -45.95 9.16
CA LEU A 32 -17.36 -45.12 9.33
C LEU A 32 -17.01 -44.35 8.04
N ARG A 33 -17.15 -45.00 6.88
CA ARG A 33 -17.01 -44.41 5.54
C ARG A 33 -17.96 -43.22 5.37
N ASN A 34 -19.24 -43.41 5.65
CA ASN A 34 -20.25 -42.35 5.48
C ASN A 34 -20.03 -41.18 6.42
N LYS A 35 -19.46 -41.41 7.62
CA LYS A 35 -19.06 -40.35 8.54
C LYS A 35 -17.83 -39.61 8.02
N LYS A 36 -16.75 -40.31 7.69
CA LYS A 36 -15.51 -39.71 7.16
C LYS A 36 -15.75 -38.86 5.91
N ILE A 37 -16.56 -39.34 4.95
CA ILE A 37 -16.87 -38.57 3.74
C ILE A 37 -17.66 -37.29 4.09
N ARG A 38 -18.59 -37.36 5.05
CA ARG A 38 -19.30 -36.17 5.53
C ARG A 38 -18.35 -35.16 6.16
N ASP A 39 -17.47 -35.61 7.05
CA ASP A 39 -16.51 -34.73 7.74
C ASP A 39 -15.52 -34.08 6.76
N LEU A 40 -15.04 -34.84 5.76
CA LEU A 40 -14.21 -34.32 4.68
C LEU A 40 -14.95 -33.26 3.86
N TRP A 41 -16.21 -33.52 3.53
CA TRP A 41 -17.04 -32.59 2.77
C TRP A 41 -17.31 -31.31 3.55
N ASP A 42 -17.61 -31.42 4.84
CA ASP A 42 -17.87 -30.29 5.72
C ASP A 42 -16.63 -29.40 5.90
N ALA A 43 -15.45 -30.01 6.07
CA ALA A 43 -14.19 -29.26 6.12
C ALA A 43 -13.91 -28.49 4.83
N GLU A 44 -14.26 -29.08 3.67
CA GLU A 44 -14.01 -28.45 2.39
C GLU A 44 -14.98 -27.31 2.09
N VAL A 45 -16.26 -27.49 2.40
CA VAL A 45 -17.26 -26.42 2.34
C VAL A 45 -16.87 -25.26 3.26
N ARG A 46 -16.47 -25.56 4.50
CA ARG A 46 -16.02 -24.57 5.47
C ARG A 46 -14.80 -23.80 4.97
N TYR A 47 -13.80 -24.49 4.41
CA TYR A 47 -12.65 -23.81 3.82
C TYR A 47 -13.04 -22.79 2.75
N HIS A 48 -13.92 -23.15 1.82
CA HIS A 48 -14.34 -22.21 0.77
C HIS A 48 -15.20 -21.06 1.34
N PHE A 49 -15.96 -21.32 2.41
CA PHE A 49 -16.72 -20.30 3.12
C PHE A 49 -15.79 -19.31 3.84
N ASP A 50 -14.85 -19.81 4.66
CA ASP A 50 -13.87 -19.02 5.42
C ASP A 50 -12.96 -18.20 4.46
N ASN A 51 -12.73 -18.67 3.24
CA ASN A 51 -11.99 -17.91 2.21
C ASN A 51 -12.86 -16.88 1.45
N GLY A 52 -14.01 -16.48 2.00
CA GLY A 52 -14.80 -15.34 1.54
C GLY A 52 -15.44 -15.51 0.17
N ARG A 53 -15.77 -16.74 -0.23
CA ARG A 53 -16.43 -17.02 -1.51
C ARG A 53 -17.93 -16.68 -1.41
N THR A 54 -18.47 -16.03 -2.44
CA THR A 54 -19.92 -15.77 -2.53
C THR A 54 -20.69 -17.08 -2.70
N GLU A 55 -21.98 -17.10 -2.34
CA GLU A 55 -22.85 -18.27 -2.53
C GLU A 55 -22.76 -18.83 -3.96
N LYS A 56 -22.90 -17.97 -4.98
CA LYS A 56 -22.74 -18.36 -6.40
C LYS A 56 -21.37 -18.97 -6.73
N THR A 57 -20.30 -18.50 -6.07
CA THR A 57 -18.95 -19.03 -6.28
C THR A 57 -18.78 -20.38 -5.59
N LEU A 58 -19.31 -20.54 -4.38
CA LEU A 58 -19.35 -21.82 -3.67
C LEU A 58 -20.07 -22.89 -4.49
N GLU A 59 -21.23 -22.56 -5.06
CA GLU A 59 -21.97 -23.49 -5.92
C GLU A 59 -21.14 -23.94 -7.13
N LEU A 60 -20.44 -23.02 -7.78
CA LEU A 60 -19.61 -23.32 -8.95
C LEU A 60 -18.41 -24.19 -8.60
N TYR A 61 -17.78 -23.96 -7.44
CA TYR A 61 -16.65 -24.75 -6.97
C TYR A 61 -17.10 -26.15 -6.60
N ILE A 62 -18.20 -26.27 -5.85
CA ILE A 62 -18.76 -27.55 -5.43
C ILE A 62 -19.23 -28.37 -6.63
N MET A 63 -19.74 -27.72 -7.67
CA MET A 63 -20.04 -28.40 -8.93
C MET A 63 -18.77 -29.06 -9.52
N LYS A 64 -17.59 -28.44 -9.41
CA LYS A 64 -16.31 -29.04 -9.82
C LYS A 64 -15.92 -30.23 -8.95
N TYR A 65 -16.06 -30.16 -7.63
CA TYR A 65 -15.84 -31.31 -6.74
C TYR A 65 -16.78 -32.48 -7.09
N ARG A 66 -18.05 -32.19 -7.38
CA ARG A 66 -19.02 -33.21 -7.79
C ARG A 66 -18.67 -33.83 -9.14
N TYR A 67 -18.20 -33.05 -10.11
CA TYR A 67 -17.72 -33.60 -11.37
C TYR A 67 -16.50 -34.50 -11.18
N ALA A 68 -15.56 -34.11 -10.30
CA ALA A 68 -14.40 -34.94 -9.97
C ALA A 68 -14.81 -36.25 -9.26
N LEU A 69 -15.71 -36.19 -8.28
CA LEU A 69 -16.27 -37.38 -7.61
C LEU A 69 -17.05 -38.27 -8.58
N LYS A 70 -17.80 -37.69 -9.52
CA LYS A 70 -18.54 -38.44 -10.54
C LYS A 70 -17.59 -39.14 -11.52
N ALA A 71 -16.49 -38.48 -11.89
CA ALA A 71 -15.47 -39.05 -12.76
C ALA A 71 -14.74 -40.23 -12.07
N GLU A 72 -14.43 -40.09 -10.79
CA GLU A 72 -13.70 -41.10 -10.02
C GLU A 72 -14.56 -42.30 -9.59
N PHE A 73 -15.75 -42.06 -9.05
CA PHE A 73 -16.56 -43.09 -8.39
C PHE A 73 -17.85 -43.46 -9.15
N GLY A 74 -18.16 -42.76 -10.24
CA GLY A 74 -19.37 -42.97 -11.03
C GLY A 74 -20.61 -42.21 -10.55
N ALA A 75 -21.65 -42.21 -11.39
CA ALA A 75 -22.85 -41.37 -11.22
C ALA A 75 -23.81 -41.78 -10.11
N LYS A 76 -23.71 -43.02 -9.61
CA LYS A 76 -24.57 -43.58 -8.55
C LYS A 76 -23.76 -43.95 -7.29
N SER A 77 -22.74 -43.17 -6.98
CA SER A 77 -21.81 -43.47 -5.90
C SER A 77 -22.20 -42.83 -4.57
N THR A 78 -21.88 -43.51 -3.46
CA THR A 78 -22.09 -43.02 -2.09
C THR A 78 -21.43 -41.66 -1.83
N PRO A 79 -20.18 -41.38 -2.27
CA PRO A 79 -19.58 -40.06 -2.13
C PRO A 79 -20.38 -38.95 -2.81
N LEU A 80 -20.91 -39.19 -4.01
CA LEU A 80 -21.70 -38.20 -4.75
C LEU A 80 -23.06 -37.96 -4.09
N ALA A 81 -23.67 -38.99 -3.50
CA ALA A 81 -24.91 -38.87 -2.74
C ALA A 81 -24.73 -38.10 -1.42
N ILE A 82 -23.59 -38.27 -0.75
CA ILE A 82 -23.24 -37.54 0.47
C ILE A 82 -22.93 -36.07 0.16
N CYS A 83 -22.16 -35.80 -0.90
CA CYS A 83 -21.76 -34.45 -1.33
C CYS A 83 -22.84 -33.76 -2.19
N ASN A 84 -24.09 -33.73 -1.71
CA ASN A 84 -25.23 -33.20 -2.46
C ASN A 84 -25.50 -31.70 -2.19
N MET A 85 -25.89 -30.97 -3.23
CA MET A 85 -26.21 -29.54 -3.26
C MET A 85 -27.38 -29.16 -2.33
N LYS A 86 -28.38 -30.03 -2.17
CA LYS A 86 -29.54 -29.72 -1.30
C LYS A 86 -29.12 -29.62 0.18
N LYS A 87 -28.38 -30.62 0.67
CA LYS A 87 -27.83 -30.62 2.04
C LYS A 87 -26.80 -29.51 2.27
N LEU A 88 -26.09 -29.12 1.21
CA LEU A 88 -25.18 -27.97 1.26
C LEU A 88 -25.94 -26.67 1.52
N ARG A 89 -27.00 -26.35 0.78
CA ARG A 89 -27.75 -25.09 0.97
C ARG A 89 -28.33 -25.00 2.37
N GLU A 90 -28.86 -26.11 2.87
CA GLU A 90 -29.32 -26.23 4.27
C GLU A 90 -28.17 -25.98 5.26
N ARG A 91 -27.00 -26.58 5.04
CA ARG A 91 -25.80 -26.40 5.88
C ARG A 91 -25.21 -24.99 5.78
N LEU A 92 -25.20 -24.38 4.60
CA LEU A 92 -24.70 -23.02 4.39
C LEU A 92 -25.54 -22.03 5.19
N LYS A 93 -26.87 -22.21 5.15
CA LYS A 93 -27.81 -21.46 5.98
C LYS A 93 -27.50 -21.68 7.46
N THR A 94 -27.29 -22.92 7.90
CA THR A 94 -26.87 -23.22 9.27
C THR A 94 -25.51 -22.63 9.64
N TYR A 95 -24.52 -22.58 8.75
CA TYR A 95 -23.21 -21.99 9.03
C TYR A 95 -23.29 -20.46 9.11
N ILE A 96 -24.13 -19.83 8.30
CA ILE A 96 -24.42 -18.39 8.40
C ILE A 96 -25.14 -18.08 9.73
N GLU A 97 -26.08 -18.95 10.13
CA GLU A 97 -26.83 -18.82 11.38
C GLU A 97 -26.01 -19.19 12.64
N ARG A 98 -25.04 -20.11 12.51
CA ARG A 98 -24.16 -20.60 13.60
C ARG A 98 -22.76 -20.00 13.61
N ALA A 99 -22.39 -19.11 12.69
CA ALA A 99 -21.03 -18.59 12.68
C ALA A 99 -20.76 -17.85 13.99
N ASP A 100 -19.88 -18.44 14.81
CA ASP A 100 -19.25 -17.85 16.00
C ASP A 100 -18.34 -16.68 15.59
N TYR A 101 -18.89 -15.63 14.96
CA TYR A 101 -18.21 -14.35 14.90
C TYR A 101 -18.58 -13.53 16.13
N PRO A 102 -17.64 -12.77 16.71
CA PRO A 102 -17.95 -11.88 17.82
C PRO A 102 -19.09 -10.93 17.46
N LYS A 103 -20.22 -11.05 18.16
CA LYS A 103 -21.38 -10.15 18.02
C LYS A 103 -21.29 -8.95 18.97
N THR A 104 -20.27 -8.94 19.82
CA THR A 104 -20.01 -7.89 20.80
C THR A 104 -18.55 -7.50 20.77
N GLY A 105 -18.27 -6.21 20.77
CA GLY A 105 -16.91 -5.68 20.68
C GLY A 105 -16.86 -4.18 20.91
N VAL A 106 -15.66 -3.68 21.18
CA VAL A 106 -15.36 -2.25 21.34
C VAL A 106 -14.09 -1.94 20.56
N ALA A 107 -14.10 -0.83 19.82
CA ALA A 107 -12.91 -0.28 19.18
C ALA A 107 -12.19 0.66 20.15
N THR A 108 -11.36 0.08 21.04
CA THR A 108 -10.70 0.78 22.15
C THR A 108 -9.95 2.03 21.69
N SER A 109 -9.24 1.96 20.56
CA SER A 109 -8.46 3.08 20.01
C SER A 109 -9.31 4.30 19.63
N ILE A 110 -10.59 4.09 19.31
CA ILE A 110 -11.55 5.16 19.01
C ILE A 110 -12.05 5.78 20.32
N VAL A 111 -12.42 4.94 21.29
CA VAL A 111 -12.91 5.37 22.61
C VAL A 111 -11.87 6.20 23.34
N GLU A 112 -10.62 5.71 23.42
CA GLU A 112 -9.50 6.44 24.05
C GLU A 112 -9.24 7.81 23.41
N LYS A 113 -9.44 7.94 22.08
CA LYS A 113 -9.30 9.22 21.38
C LYS A 113 -10.45 10.18 21.69
N ILE A 114 -11.66 9.67 21.91
CA ILE A 114 -12.81 10.47 22.31
C ILE A 114 -12.61 10.96 23.74
N GLU A 115 -12.27 10.08 24.68
CA GLU A 115 -12.00 10.41 26.09
C GLU A 115 -10.91 11.47 26.23
N ARG A 116 -9.78 11.32 25.52
CA ARG A 116 -8.74 12.36 25.48
C ARG A 116 -9.27 13.70 24.97
N ALA A 117 -10.18 13.69 24.01
CA ALA A 117 -10.73 14.90 23.42
C ALA A 117 -11.78 15.61 24.31
N GLU A 118 -12.31 14.96 25.34
CA GLU A 118 -13.26 15.58 26.28
C GLU A 118 -12.62 16.73 27.07
N PHE A 119 -11.34 16.58 27.40
CA PHE A 119 -10.58 17.55 28.20
C PHE A 119 -9.79 18.55 27.35
N ASN A 120 -9.99 18.55 26.03
CA ASN A 120 -9.31 19.50 25.14
C ASN A 120 -9.78 20.94 25.41
N THR A 121 -8.82 21.84 25.62
CA THR A 121 -9.07 23.28 25.84
C THR A 121 -9.46 24.03 24.58
N ALA A 122 -9.16 23.49 23.39
CA ALA A 122 -9.49 24.07 22.09
C ALA A 122 -9.59 22.98 21.00
N GLY A 123 -10.18 23.32 19.85
CA GLY A 123 -10.21 22.47 18.67
C GLY A 123 -11.60 22.04 18.22
N ARG A 124 -11.64 21.25 17.14
CA ARG A 124 -12.92 20.75 16.58
C ARG A 124 -13.44 19.59 17.42
N LYS A 125 -14.76 19.52 17.59
CA LYS A 125 -15.41 18.35 18.18
C LYS A 125 -15.14 17.09 17.33
N PRO A 126 -14.87 15.92 17.93
CA PRO A 126 -14.47 14.70 17.22
C PRO A 126 -15.66 13.98 16.58
N THR A 127 -16.49 14.68 15.80
CA THR A 127 -17.77 14.18 15.28
C THR A 127 -17.67 12.88 14.50
N VAL A 128 -16.62 12.71 13.70
CA VAL A 128 -16.41 11.46 12.94
C VAL A 128 -16.07 10.29 13.87
N LEU A 129 -15.29 10.52 14.94
CA LEU A 129 -14.96 9.46 15.89
C LEU A 129 -16.19 9.06 16.70
N LEU A 130 -16.98 10.04 17.14
CA LEU A 130 -18.25 9.80 17.83
C LEU A 130 -19.18 8.93 16.98
N ARG A 131 -19.36 9.27 15.69
CA ARG A 131 -20.16 8.44 14.77
C ARG A 131 -19.63 7.02 14.61
N ILE A 132 -18.31 6.85 14.54
CA ILE A 132 -17.71 5.51 14.47
C ILE A 132 -17.98 4.74 15.76
N ALA A 133 -17.85 5.38 16.92
CA ALA A 133 -18.14 4.75 18.21
C ALA A 133 -19.61 4.34 18.32
N ASP A 134 -20.55 5.23 17.98
CA ASP A 134 -21.99 4.97 17.95
C ASP A 134 -22.33 3.84 16.98
N PHE A 135 -21.69 3.83 15.81
CA PHE A 135 -21.84 2.77 14.81
C PHE A 135 -21.38 1.40 15.34
N ILE A 136 -20.20 1.33 15.98
CA ILE A 136 -19.70 0.09 16.59
C ILE A 136 -20.61 -0.36 17.75
N ALA A 137 -21.11 0.58 18.56
CA ALA A 137 -22.05 0.28 19.63
C ALA A 137 -23.38 -0.29 19.08
N ALA A 138 -23.91 0.30 18.00
CA ALA A 138 -25.13 -0.15 17.34
C ALA A 138 -24.97 -1.50 16.62
N MET A 139 -23.74 -1.91 16.31
CA MET A 139 -23.47 -3.25 15.78
C MET A 139 -23.58 -4.36 16.83
N ASN A 140 -23.43 -4.03 18.11
CA ASN A 140 -23.46 -5.03 19.17
C ASN A 140 -24.83 -5.72 19.24
N GLY A 141 -24.84 -7.04 19.03
CA GLY A 141 -26.05 -7.85 19.05
C GLY A 141 -26.81 -7.91 17.71
N LEU A 142 -26.35 -7.26 16.64
CA LEU A 142 -26.97 -7.39 15.32
C LEU A 142 -26.87 -8.83 14.80
N GLY A 143 -28.02 -9.39 14.42
CA GLY A 143 -28.15 -10.79 14.01
C GLY A 143 -28.35 -10.99 12.52
N SER A 144 -28.87 -9.99 11.80
CA SER A 144 -29.21 -10.11 10.38
C SER A 144 -28.33 -9.24 9.48
N LYS A 145 -28.19 -9.68 8.22
CA LYS A 145 -27.43 -8.96 7.21
C LYS A 145 -28.15 -7.67 6.78
N GLU A 146 -29.48 -7.70 6.79
CA GLU A 146 -30.35 -6.59 6.41
C GLU A 146 -30.19 -5.42 7.38
N GLU A 147 -30.13 -5.69 8.69
CA GLU A 147 -29.86 -4.66 9.71
C GLU A 147 -28.46 -4.04 9.54
N MET A 148 -27.44 -4.87 9.33
CA MET A 148 -26.07 -4.40 9.07
C MET A 148 -26.01 -3.51 7.81
N GLN A 149 -26.75 -3.89 6.76
CA GLN A 149 -26.83 -3.13 5.51
C GLN A 149 -27.55 -1.80 5.70
N ALA A 150 -28.64 -1.77 6.47
CA ALA A 150 -29.37 -0.55 6.79
C ALA A 150 -28.49 0.43 7.59
N LEU A 151 -27.78 -0.08 8.61
CA LEU A 151 -26.85 0.70 9.42
C LEU A 151 -25.73 1.31 8.56
N TRP A 152 -25.14 0.53 7.65
CA TRP A 152 -24.12 1.05 6.73
C TRP A 152 -24.65 2.12 5.77
N THR A 153 -25.83 1.89 5.22
CA THR A 153 -26.46 2.81 4.27
C THR A 153 -26.67 4.18 4.92
N ALA A 154 -27.13 4.20 6.18
CA ALA A 154 -27.27 5.43 6.95
C ALA A 154 -25.93 6.18 7.12
N GLU A 155 -24.83 5.47 7.42
CA GLU A 155 -23.51 6.10 7.52
C GLU A 155 -23.02 6.66 6.17
N ILE A 156 -23.20 5.92 5.07
CA ILE A 156 -22.86 6.38 3.72
C ILE A 156 -23.66 7.63 3.34
N ASP A 157 -24.94 7.66 3.66
CA ASP A 157 -25.82 8.79 3.39
C ASP A 157 -25.35 10.06 4.11
N LEU A 158 -24.85 9.92 5.33
CA LEU A 158 -24.32 11.03 6.13
C LEU A 158 -22.95 11.52 5.65
N MET A 159 -22.27 10.71 4.84
CA MET A 159 -21.04 11.09 4.14
C MET A 159 -21.30 11.71 2.76
N LYS A 160 -22.54 11.76 2.27
CA LYS A 160 -22.89 12.42 0.99
C LYS A 160 -22.48 13.89 1.02
N GLY A 161 -21.95 14.37 -0.10
CA GLY A 161 -21.43 15.74 -0.23
C GLY A 161 -19.98 15.94 0.23
N ARG A 162 -19.33 14.92 0.80
CA ARG A 162 -17.88 14.95 1.03
C ARG A 162 -17.14 14.58 -0.26
N ALA A 163 -15.89 15.04 -0.39
CA ALA A 163 -15.02 14.61 -1.49
C ALA A 163 -14.82 13.08 -1.47
N GLN A 164 -14.79 12.43 -2.63
CA GLN A 164 -14.62 10.98 -2.74
C GLN A 164 -13.40 10.44 -1.98
N THR A 165 -12.25 11.15 -2.03
CA THR A 165 -11.04 10.76 -1.29
C THR A 165 -11.23 10.79 0.23
N THR A 166 -12.05 11.72 0.73
CA THR A 166 -12.45 11.79 2.13
C THR A 166 -13.34 10.61 2.51
N ILE A 167 -14.32 10.27 1.65
CA ILE A 167 -15.21 9.11 1.86
C ILE A 167 -14.40 7.81 1.92
N ILE A 168 -13.50 7.57 0.96
CA ILE A 168 -12.60 6.40 0.97
C ILE A 168 -11.78 6.33 2.26
N SER A 169 -11.28 7.48 2.73
CA SER A 169 -10.50 7.56 3.98
C SER A 169 -11.37 7.24 5.20
N TYR A 170 -12.62 7.70 5.24
CA TYR A 170 -13.56 7.40 6.32
C TYR A 170 -13.96 5.93 6.31
N ILE A 171 -14.29 5.35 5.15
CA ILE A 171 -14.56 3.91 5.00
C ILE A 171 -13.39 3.09 5.57
N THR A 172 -12.15 3.52 5.30
CA THR A 172 -10.98 2.86 5.89
C THR A 172 -10.98 2.92 7.43
N LYS A 173 -11.36 4.05 8.03
CA LYS A 173 -11.50 4.18 9.49
C LYS A 173 -12.57 3.26 10.06
N TYR A 174 -13.79 3.24 9.48
CA TYR A 174 -14.86 2.33 9.91
C TYR A 174 -14.41 0.87 9.80
N ARG A 175 -13.82 0.47 8.68
CA ARG A 175 -13.33 -0.91 8.49
C ARG A 175 -12.24 -1.31 9.48
N ASN A 176 -11.37 -0.38 9.87
CA ASN A 176 -10.36 -0.65 10.88
C ASN A 176 -10.98 -0.78 12.27
N ALA A 177 -11.96 0.08 12.62
CA ALA A 177 -12.70 -0.04 13.87
C ALA A 177 -13.51 -1.35 13.96
N ILE A 178 -14.12 -1.80 12.85
CA ILE A 178 -14.81 -3.10 12.79
C ILE A 178 -13.84 -4.25 13.06
N ARG A 179 -12.64 -4.22 12.44
CA ARG A 179 -11.63 -5.26 12.68
C ARG A 179 -11.13 -5.28 14.11
N GLU A 180 -10.91 -4.10 14.69
CA GLU A 180 -10.48 -3.95 16.06
C GLU A 180 -11.52 -4.51 17.04
N ALA A 181 -12.79 -4.16 16.84
CA ALA A 181 -13.87 -4.57 17.74
C ALA A 181 -14.29 -6.04 17.57
N PHE A 182 -14.35 -6.55 16.34
CA PHE A 182 -15.03 -7.82 16.01
C PHE A 182 -14.15 -8.83 15.25
N GLY A 183 -12.91 -8.47 14.89
CA GLY A 183 -12.00 -9.31 14.12
C GLY A 183 -12.19 -9.25 12.60
N ASP A 184 -11.30 -9.94 11.87
CA ASP A 184 -11.23 -9.91 10.40
C ASP A 184 -12.33 -10.71 9.68
N GLU A 185 -13.02 -11.60 10.40
CA GLU A 185 -14.06 -12.47 9.84
C GLU A 185 -15.49 -11.90 9.95
N HIS A 186 -15.65 -10.72 10.56
CA HIS A 186 -16.98 -10.15 10.79
C HIS A 186 -17.71 -9.81 9.46
N PRO A 187 -18.97 -10.26 9.24
CA PRO A 187 -19.69 -10.07 7.96
C PRO A 187 -19.81 -8.61 7.51
N MET A 188 -19.88 -7.67 8.47
CA MET A 188 -19.89 -6.24 8.20
C MET A 188 -18.71 -5.78 7.33
N LEU A 189 -17.56 -6.45 7.34
CA LEU A 189 -16.42 -6.11 6.48
C LEU A 189 -16.69 -6.35 4.99
N LYS A 190 -17.73 -7.11 4.62
CA LYS A 190 -18.18 -7.27 3.24
C LYS A 190 -19.23 -6.22 2.84
N ILE A 191 -19.90 -5.62 3.83
CA ILE A 191 -20.93 -4.60 3.66
C ILE A 191 -20.30 -3.20 3.70
N ALA A 192 -19.48 -2.92 4.71
CA ALA A 192 -18.76 -1.67 4.96
C ALA A 192 -17.62 -1.47 3.95
N THR A 193 -17.98 -1.28 2.70
CA THR A 193 -17.08 -0.95 1.60
C THR A 193 -17.69 0.16 0.75
N GLY A 194 -16.82 0.91 0.10
CA GLY A 194 -17.19 1.74 -1.04
C GLY A 194 -17.64 0.89 -2.22
N ASP A 195 -18.38 1.49 -3.14
CA ASP A 195 -18.70 0.86 -4.42
C ASP A 195 -17.42 0.69 -5.27
N ALA A 196 -17.47 -0.26 -6.21
CA ALA A 196 -16.34 -0.51 -7.10
C ALA A 196 -16.01 0.73 -7.98
N ALA A 197 -17.06 1.43 -8.42
CA ALA A 197 -16.95 2.60 -9.29
C ALA A 197 -16.16 3.75 -8.63
N MET A 198 -16.34 4.03 -7.34
CA MET A 198 -15.57 5.06 -6.63
C MET A 198 -14.07 4.70 -6.58
N TYR A 199 -13.71 3.44 -6.40
CA TYR A 199 -12.30 3.03 -6.39
C TYR A 199 -11.67 3.08 -7.78
N ASP A 200 -12.43 2.70 -8.81
CA ASP A 200 -11.98 2.78 -10.21
C ASP A 200 -11.79 4.23 -10.66
N ASP A 201 -12.72 5.12 -10.30
CA ASP A 201 -12.59 6.55 -10.60
C ASP A 201 -11.44 7.20 -9.81
N ALA A 202 -11.27 6.87 -8.53
CA ALA A 202 -10.11 7.33 -7.75
C ALA A 202 -8.78 6.86 -8.37
N ARG A 203 -8.73 5.65 -8.92
CA ARG A 203 -7.55 5.13 -9.65
C ARG A 203 -7.34 5.90 -10.96
N ARG A 204 -8.40 6.14 -11.74
CA ARG A 204 -8.37 6.91 -12.99
C ARG A 204 -7.82 8.31 -12.74
N VAL A 205 -8.39 9.05 -11.77
CA VAL A 205 -7.94 10.41 -11.40
C VAL A 205 -6.49 10.41 -10.90
N LYS A 206 -6.07 9.38 -10.14
CA LYS A 206 -4.67 9.24 -9.72
C LYS A 206 -3.74 9.08 -10.92
N MET A 207 -4.08 8.19 -11.87
CA MET A 207 -3.26 7.95 -13.06
C MET A 207 -3.20 9.15 -13.99
N GLU A 208 -4.32 9.86 -14.18
CA GLU A 208 -4.38 11.10 -14.95
C GLU A 208 -3.46 12.17 -14.37
N LYS A 209 -3.46 12.35 -13.04
CA LYS A 209 -2.52 13.27 -12.36
C LYS A 209 -1.06 12.87 -12.54
N ILE A 210 -0.75 11.57 -12.54
CA ILE A 210 0.63 11.08 -12.77
C ILE A 210 1.03 11.33 -14.22
N ALA A 211 0.16 11.03 -15.19
CA ALA A 211 0.42 11.26 -16.60
C ALA A 211 0.69 12.74 -16.90
N ASN A 212 -0.12 13.65 -16.34
CA ASN A 212 0.07 15.09 -16.50
C ASN A 212 1.42 15.55 -15.92
N LYS A 213 1.84 15.00 -14.77
CA LYS A 213 3.17 15.27 -14.21
C LYS A 213 4.30 14.76 -15.09
N HIS A 214 4.15 13.57 -15.69
CA HIS A 214 5.16 12.99 -16.57
C HIS A 214 5.29 13.77 -17.88
N GLY A 215 4.20 14.39 -18.35
CA GLY A 215 4.22 15.29 -19.51
C GLY A 215 4.78 16.68 -19.24
N ALA A 216 4.92 17.08 -17.96
CA ALA A 216 5.36 18.42 -17.56
C ALA A 216 6.18 18.34 -16.26
N LEU A 217 7.37 17.76 -16.34
CA LEU A 217 8.30 17.69 -15.21
C LEU A 217 8.74 19.10 -14.80
N ILE A 218 8.84 19.33 -13.49
CA ILE A 218 9.27 20.60 -12.92
C ILE A 218 10.81 20.63 -12.91
N THR A 219 11.43 21.69 -13.42
CA THR A 219 12.90 21.82 -13.37
C THR A 219 13.30 22.29 -11.97
N PHE A 220 14.09 21.49 -11.26
CA PHE A 220 14.52 21.82 -9.90
C PHE A 220 15.86 22.57 -9.94
N GLU A 221 15.85 23.82 -10.40
CA GLU A 221 17.05 24.63 -10.65
C GLU A 221 17.98 24.72 -9.41
N ASN A 222 17.43 25.04 -8.23
CA ASN A 222 18.21 25.28 -7.02
C ASN A 222 18.42 24.02 -6.15
N TYR A 223 18.30 22.81 -6.71
CA TYR A 223 18.30 21.58 -5.90
C TYR A 223 19.58 21.41 -5.07
N ARG A 224 20.73 21.83 -5.59
CA ARG A 224 22.02 21.76 -4.87
C ARG A 224 22.02 22.60 -3.59
N GLN A 225 21.37 23.78 -3.62
CA GLN A 225 21.22 24.64 -2.44
C GLN A 225 20.28 24.01 -1.42
N VAL A 226 19.17 23.41 -1.86
CA VAL A 226 18.26 22.64 -0.99
C VAL A 226 18.99 21.48 -0.30
N LEU A 227 19.81 20.72 -1.04
CA LEU A 227 20.61 19.63 -0.46
C LEU A 227 21.68 20.14 0.51
N LYS A 228 22.28 21.31 0.24
CA LYS A 228 23.21 21.96 1.16
C LYS A 228 22.53 22.35 2.46
N ILE A 229 21.35 22.96 2.41
CA ILE A 229 20.54 23.28 3.61
C ILE A 229 20.20 22.01 4.38
N CYS A 230 19.78 20.94 3.69
CA CYS A 230 19.53 19.65 4.36
C CYS A 230 20.79 19.10 5.05
N THR A 231 21.97 19.26 4.45
CA THR A 231 23.25 18.88 5.05
C THR A 231 23.56 19.73 6.28
N ASP A 232 23.29 21.03 6.24
CA ASP A 232 23.49 21.94 7.38
C ASP A 232 22.53 21.62 8.53
N CYS A 233 21.29 21.25 8.20
CA CYS A 233 20.29 20.82 9.18
C CYS A 233 20.73 19.57 9.96
N LEU A 234 21.56 18.70 9.38
CA LEU A 234 22.12 17.54 10.10
C LEU A 234 23.02 17.96 11.27
N GLN A 235 23.54 19.20 11.27
CA GLN A 235 24.39 19.75 12.32
C GLN A 235 23.63 20.58 13.36
N SER A 236 22.34 20.81 13.16
CA SER A 236 21.50 21.55 14.12
C SER A 236 21.44 20.84 15.48
N ASN A 237 21.23 21.62 16.53
CA ASN A 237 20.89 21.09 17.86
C ASN A 237 19.38 20.83 18.01
N ASP A 238 18.56 21.37 17.11
CA ASP A 238 17.12 21.10 17.07
C ASP A 238 16.85 19.74 16.40
N PRO A 239 16.26 18.76 17.13
CA PRO A 239 15.90 17.45 16.58
C PRO A 239 14.98 17.51 15.35
N LEU A 240 14.09 18.51 15.26
CA LEU A 240 13.21 18.67 14.09
C LEU A 240 14.03 18.96 12.83
N MET A 241 14.98 19.88 12.94
CA MET A 241 15.90 20.24 11.86
C MET A 241 16.76 19.05 11.45
N ILE A 242 17.32 18.30 12.40
CA ILE A 242 18.05 17.07 12.10
C ILE A 242 17.16 16.11 11.28
N GLY A 243 15.92 15.92 11.70
CA GLY A 243 14.95 15.08 10.98
C GLY A 243 14.68 15.55 9.55
N ILE A 244 14.55 16.87 9.31
CA ILE A 244 14.41 17.45 7.98
C ILE A 244 15.65 17.14 7.11
N GLY A 245 16.85 17.34 7.66
CA GLY A 245 18.10 16.99 6.99
C GLY A 245 18.16 15.51 6.62
N LEU A 246 17.77 14.63 7.54
CA LEU A 246 17.73 13.18 7.30
C LEU A 246 16.72 12.80 6.22
N ILE A 247 15.55 13.43 6.16
CA ILE A 247 14.58 13.21 5.07
C ILE A 247 15.21 13.54 3.72
N GLY A 248 15.87 14.69 3.59
CA GLY A 248 16.51 15.11 2.34
C GLY A 248 17.68 14.21 1.93
N MET A 249 18.48 13.74 2.89
CA MET A 249 19.72 13.00 2.61
C MET A 249 19.53 11.49 2.47
N THR A 250 18.45 10.92 3.02
CA THR A 250 18.17 9.46 2.99
C THR A 250 16.90 9.10 2.20
N GLY A 251 16.11 10.13 1.85
CA GLY A 251 14.82 9.98 1.21
C GLY A 251 13.77 9.24 2.03
N ARG A 252 14.00 8.96 3.32
CA ARG A 252 13.01 8.26 4.16
C ARG A 252 11.79 9.14 4.41
N ARG A 253 10.63 8.52 4.64
CA ARG A 253 9.39 9.25 4.94
C ARG A 253 9.53 9.94 6.31
N PRO A 254 8.87 11.07 6.55
CA PRO A 254 8.92 11.74 7.85
C PRO A 254 8.60 10.80 9.02
N TYR A 255 7.51 10.04 8.93
CA TYR A 255 7.15 9.06 9.95
C TYR A 255 8.27 8.03 10.19
N GLU A 256 8.90 7.51 9.14
CA GLU A 256 10.03 6.58 9.28
C GLU A 256 11.19 7.24 10.03
N VAL A 257 11.63 8.42 9.58
CA VAL A 257 12.77 9.15 10.18
C VAL A 257 12.53 9.46 11.65
N PHE A 258 11.35 9.97 12.00
CA PHE A 258 11.09 10.42 13.36
C PHE A 258 10.77 9.28 14.32
N THR A 259 10.07 8.22 13.90
CA THR A 259 9.52 7.25 14.86
C THR A 259 10.20 5.89 14.88
N GLN A 260 10.65 5.37 13.73
CA GLN A 260 10.92 3.92 13.61
C GLN A 260 12.08 3.51 12.71
N ALA A 261 12.81 4.46 12.11
CA ALA A 261 13.97 4.11 11.29
C ALA A 261 15.03 3.37 12.12
N GLU A 262 15.84 2.56 11.46
CA GLU A 262 17.09 2.06 12.03
C GLU A 262 18.15 2.20 10.96
N PHE A 263 19.10 3.10 11.18
CA PHE A 263 20.22 3.32 10.26
C PHE A 263 21.48 2.67 10.81
N SER A 264 22.14 1.87 9.99
CA SER A 264 23.42 1.24 10.34
C SER A 264 24.43 1.29 9.19
N PRO A 265 25.74 1.14 9.46
CA PRO A 265 26.76 1.16 8.42
C PRO A 265 26.56 0.06 7.38
N ALA A 266 26.61 0.41 6.09
CA ALA A 266 26.66 -0.58 5.02
C ALA A 266 28.10 -1.06 4.80
N PRO A 267 28.38 -2.37 4.72
CA PRO A 267 29.70 -2.88 4.39
C PRO A 267 30.05 -2.61 2.92
N TYR A 268 31.33 -2.34 2.64
CA TYR A 268 31.86 -2.22 1.27
C TYR A 268 33.24 -2.90 1.20
N GLY A 269 33.26 -4.13 0.69
CA GLY A 269 34.45 -4.99 0.78
C GLY A 269 34.82 -5.24 2.24
N LYS A 270 36.03 -4.80 2.64
CA LYS A 270 36.50 -4.87 4.03
C LYS A 270 36.20 -3.60 4.86
N GLY A 271 35.67 -2.56 4.23
CA GLY A 271 35.40 -1.26 4.86
C GLY A 271 33.92 -0.96 5.02
N VAL A 272 33.62 0.30 5.34
CA VAL A 272 32.26 0.85 5.41
C VAL A 272 32.01 1.70 4.17
N SER A 273 30.84 1.54 3.57
CA SER A 273 30.41 2.36 2.45
C SER A 273 30.36 3.85 2.83
N LYS A 274 30.89 4.67 1.93
CA LYS A 274 30.91 6.12 2.07
C LYS A 274 29.56 6.77 1.74
N TRP A 275 28.81 6.16 0.83
CA TRP A 275 27.66 6.75 0.13
C TRP A 275 26.40 5.90 0.21
N SER A 276 26.40 4.88 1.08
CA SER A 276 25.22 4.09 1.39
C SER A 276 25.21 3.69 2.87
N ILE A 277 24.02 3.40 3.37
CA ILE A 277 23.75 2.86 4.70
C ILE A 277 22.70 1.76 4.59
N LEU A 278 22.58 0.95 5.64
CA LEU A 278 21.48 0.01 5.80
C LEU A 278 20.32 0.71 6.51
N PHE A 279 19.09 0.41 6.07
CA PHE A 279 17.85 0.92 6.64
C PHE A 279 16.87 -0.21 6.95
N ASN A 280 16.28 -0.16 8.15
CA ASN A 280 15.10 -0.93 8.55
C ASN A 280 13.99 0.02 9.03
N GLY A 281 12.75 -0.47 9.09
CA GLY A 281 11.58 0.29 9.54
C GLY A 281 10.73 0.86 8.40
N GLN A 282 10.65 0.18 7.25
CA GLN A 282 9.80 0.63 6.13
C GLN A 282 8.32 0.71 6.53
N ALA A 283 7.71 1.89 6.35
CA ALA A 283 6.28 2.09 6.60
C ALA A 283 5.41 1.69 5.39
N LYS A 284 4.10 1.52 5.63
CA LYS A 284 3.06 1.28 4.60
C LYS A 284 3.22 -0.04 3.81
N THR A 285 3.90 -1.04 4.37
CA THR A 285 4.10 -2.36 3.76
C THR A 285 2.93 -3.33 3.98
N LYS A 286 2.11 -3.10 5.02
CA LYS A 286 1.00 -3.99 5.43
C LYS A 286 1.42 -5.46 5.66
N GLN A 287 2.70 -5.69 5.99
CA GLN A 287 3.26 -7.03 6.24
C GLN A 287 3.10 -8.03 5.08
N GLY A 288 2.88 -7.55 3.84
CA GLY A 288 2.70 -8.43 2.69
C GLY A 288 3.99 -9.15 2.27
N GLU A 289 3.84 -10.33 1.68
CA GLU A 289 4.95 -11.05 1.06
C GLU A 289 5.61 -10.18 -0.04
N GLY A 290 6.94 -10.21 -0.09
CA GLY A 290 7.70 -9.38 -1.04
C GLY A 290 7.72 -7.89 -0.71
N THR A 291 7.16 -7.46 0.41
CA THR A 291 7.34 -6.09 0.93
C THR A 291 8.64 -5.98 1.73
N LYS A 292 9.05 -4.76 2.10
CA LYS A 292 10.20 -4.52 3.01
C LYS A 292 9.81 -4.48 4.49
N PHE A 293 8.76 -5.20 4.90
CA PHE A 293 8.36 -5.27 6.30
C PHE A 293 9.41 -6.03 7.13
N GLY A 294 10.03 -5.36 8.11
CA GLY A 294 11.08 -5.96 8.95
C GLY A 294 12.37 -6.32 8.20
N VAL A 295 12.52 -5.90 6.95
CA VAL A 295 13.69 -6.20 6.12
C VAL A 295 14.66 -5.03 6.18
N THR A 296 15.90 -5.32 6.57
CA THR A 296 17.01 -4.38 6.42
C THR A 296 17.53 -4.41 4.99
N TYR A 297 17.67 -3.25 4.35
CA TYR A 297 18.21 -3.14 3.01
C TYR A 297 19.07 -1.90 2.84
N GLU A 298 19.99 -1.95 1.88
CA GLU A 298 20.90 -0.85 1.58
C GLU A 298 20.19 0.26 0.80
N ILE A 299 20.46 1.51 1.18
CA ILE A 299 19.99 2.72 0.49
C ILE A 299 21.17 3.68 0.23
N PRO A 300 21.19 4.37 -0.92
CA PRO A 300 22.16 5.44 -1.14
C PRO A 300 21.87 6.64 -0.23
N ILE A 301 22.86 7.48 -0.02
CA ILE A 301 22.73 8.73 0.75
C ILE A 301 23.45 9.88 0.04
N LEU A 302 22.93 11.09 0.24
CA LEU A 302 23.41 12.30 -0.44
C LEU A 302 24.46 13.09 0.36
N ALA A 303 24.89 12.55 1.51
CA ALA A 303 25.99 13.05 2.33
C ALA A 303 26.84 11.86 2.83
N ARG A 304 27.97 12.13 3.49
CA ARG A 304 28.84 11.08 4.06
C ARG A 304 28.07 10.21 5.06
N SER A 305 28.23 8.89 4.98
CA SER A 305 27.61 7.93 5.92
C SER A 305 27.87 8.25 7.39
N ALA A 306 29.11 8.60 7.74
CA ALA A 306 29.47 9.01 9.10
C ALA A 306 28.65 10.22 9.61
N THR A 307 28.41 11.22 8.75
CA THR A 307 27.63 12.41 9.09
C THR A 307 26.16 12.05 9.33
N ILE A 308 25.59 11.18 8.48
CA ILE A 308 24.20 10.73 8.62
C ILE A 308 24.00 9.93 9.90
N LEU A 309 24.88 8.97 10.16
CA LEU A 309 24.78 8.11 11.34
C LEU A 309 24.95 8.91 12.64
N SER A 310 25.91 9.85 12.68
CA SER A 310 26.10 10.73 13.84
C SER A 310 24.90 11.66 14.08
N ALA A 311 24.35 12.27 13.02
CA ALA A 311 23.15 13.10 13.15
C ALA A 311 21.94 12.28 13.63
N TYR A 312 21.78 11.06 13.11
CA TYR A 312 20.71 10.17 13.51
C TYR A 312 20.81 9.74 14.98
N GLN A 313 22.02 9.46 15.46
CA GLN A 313 22.26 9.15 16.87
C GLN A 313 21.85 10.34 17.76
N ARG A 314 22.27 11.56 17.42
CA ARG A 314 21.85 12.78 18.15
C ARG A 314 20.34 12.97 18.16
N LEU A 315 19.66 12.73 17.03
CA LEU A 315 18.21 12.75 16.96
C LEU A 315 17.61 11.77 17.99
N ARG A 316 18.07 10.51 18.00
CA ARG A 316 17.53 9.46 18.86
C ARG A 316 17.82 9.66 20.35
N GLU A 317 18.98 10.24 20.67
CA GLU A 317 19.39 10.48 22.06
C GLU A 317 18.75 11.73 22.67
N SER A 318 18.24 12.65 21.84
CA SER A 318 17.54 13.86 22.29
C SER A 318 16.25 13.55 23.06
N GLY A 319 15.82 14.48 23.93
CA GLY A 319 14.57 14.34 24.69
C GLY A 319 13.34 14.15 23.78
N GLN A 320 13.21 14.99 22.75
CA GLN A 320 12.12 14.89 21.77
C GLN A 320 12.23 13.62 20.92
N GLY A 321 13.44 13.19 20.56
CA GLY A 321 13.65 11.95 19.81
C GLY A 321 13.20 10.69 20.56
N LYS A 322 13.37 10.67 21.89
CA LYS A 322 12.85 9.60 22.75
C LYS A 322 11.33 9.60 22.79
N LEU A 323 10.72 10.79 22.84
CA LEU A 323 9.25 10.93 22.77
C LEU A 323 8.71 10.44 21.42
N TRP A 324 9.37 10.77 20.31
CA TRP A 324 8.94 10.34 18.97
C TRP A 324 9.10 8.85 18.70
N HIS A 325 10.07 8.19 19.36
CA HIS A 325 10.38 6.81 19.08
C HIS A 325 9.20 5.88 19.41
N GLY A 326 8.79 5.06 18.44
CA GLY A 326 7.65 4.15 18.60
C GLY A 326 6.26 4.81 18.59
N MET A 327 6.16 6.12 18.35
CA MET A 327 4.86 6.80 18.23
C MET A 327 3.99 6.20 17.13
N SER A 328 2.68 6.15 17.39
CA SER A 328 1.69 5.85 16.37
C SER A 328 1.66 6.95 15.30
N ILE A 329 1.18 6.61 14.10
CA ILE A 329 1.05 7.60 13.01
C ILE A 329 0.08 8.74 13.36
N ASP A 330 -0.93 8.47 14.18
CA ASP A 330 -1.91 9.48 14.60
C ASP A 330 -1.28 10.45 15.60
N ASP A 331 -0.56 9.93 16.61
CA ASP A 331 0.12 10.77 17.61
C ASP A 331 1.26 11.59 16.97
N PHE A 332 2.05 11.00 16.08
CA PHE A 332 3.04 11.74 15.29
C PHE A 332 2.39 12.85 14.44
N SER A 333 1.22 12.57 13.86
CA SER A 333 0.51 13.53 13.03
C SER A 333 -0.07 14.71 13.82
N SER A 334 -0.53 14.48 15.06
CA SER A 334 -0.97 15.56 15.94
C SER A 334 0.20 16.35 16.51
N GLU A 335 1.27 15.67 16.91
CA GLU A 335 2.42 16.25 17.60
C GLU A 335 3.28 17.11 16.67
N THR A 336 3.60 16.60 15.48
CA THR A 336 4.74 17.14 14.70
C THR A 336 4.37 17.62 13.30
N ARG A 337 3.23 17.19 12.73
CA ARG A 337 2.93 17.44 11.30
C ARG A 337 2.83 18.91 10.92
N LEU A 338 2.14 19.73 11.71
CA LEU A 338 1.94 21.15 11.38
C LEU A 338 3.24 21.93 11.54
N LEU A 339 3.95 21.72 12.66
CA LEU A 339 5.27 22.31 12.88
C LEU A 339 6.25 21.93 11.77
N LEU A 340 6.37 20.63 11.45
CA LEU A 340 7.22 20.15 10.35
C LEU A 340 6.85 20.78 9.00
N ARG A 341 5.56 20.92 8.70
CA ARG A 341 5.09 21.55 7.46
C ARG A 341 5.57 23.00 7.39
N ASP A 342 5.35 23.78 8.43
CA ASP A 342 5.62 25.21 8.42
C ASP A 342 7.13 25.48 8.47
N THR A 343 7.90 24.68 9.22
CA THR A 343 9.37 24.73 9.19
C THR A 343 9.92 24.41 7.80
N VAL A 344 9.44 23.35 7.14
CA VAL A 344 9.89 23.02 5.78
C VAL A 344 9.48 24.09 4.77
N PHE A 345 8.30 24.69 4.92
CA PHE A 345 7.89 25.81 4.09
C PHE A 345 8.88 26.98 4.22
N ASN A 346 9.12 27.45 5.44
CA ASN A 346 10.00 28.59 5.72
C ASN A 346 11.45 28.34 5.30
N LEU A 347 11.95 27.10 5.43
CA LEU A 347 13.34 26.78 5.08
C LEU A 347 13.65 26.87 3.58
N PHE A 348 12.66 26.62 2.74
CA PHE A 348 12.89 26.45 1.31
C PHE A 348 12.04 27.37 0.44
N GLU A 349 11.25 28.29 1.01
CA GLU A 349 10.30 29.15 0.29
C GLU A 349 10.92 29.83 -0.94
N ASP A 350 12.10 30.44 -0.78
CA ASP A 350 12.78 31.18 -1.86
C ASP A 350 13.54 30.29 -2.85
N LEU A 351 13.76 29.02 -2.52
CA LEU A 351 14.62 28.10 -3.29
C LEU A 351 13.83 27.01 -4.00
N TRP A 352 12.63 26.71 -3.54
CA TRP A 352 11.78 25.68 -4.11
C TRP A 352 11.25 26.10 -5.50
N PRO A 353 11.02 25.16 -6.43
CA PRO A 353 10.44 25.48 -7.73
C PRO A 353 9.10 26.21 -7.59
N LYS A 354 8.92 27.30 -8.34
CA LYS A 354 7.75 28.20 -8.23
C LYS A 354 6.43 27.54 -8.59
N GLU A 355 6.48 26.42 -9.31
CA GLU A 355 5.33 25.61 -9.71
C GLU A 355 4.64 24.92 -8.54
N GLU A 356 5.31 24.79 -7.39
CA GLU A 356 4.73 24.17 -6.20
C GLU A 356 5.30 24.73 -4.87
N LEU A 357 4.58 24.51 -3.78
CA LEU A 357 5.06 24.90 -2.45
C LEU A 357 5.98 23.82 -1.86
N PRO A 358 7.00 24.20 -1.06
CA PRO A 358 7.84 23.26 -0.36
C PRO A 358 7.04 22.36 0.58
N LYS A 359 7.30 21.05 0.51
CA LYS A 359 6.64 20.03 1.33
C LYS A 359 7.64 18.97 1.77
N PRO A 360 7.50 18.39 2.97
CA PRO A 360 8.43 17.35 3.45
C PRO A 360 8.58 16.17 2.48
N TYR A 361 7.51 15.79 1.78
CA TYR A 361 7.55 14.68 0.81
C TYR A 361 8.23 15.05 -0.51
N GLY A 362 8.34 16.34 -0.84
CA GLY A 362 9.09 16.82 -2.00
C GLY A 362 10.59 16.49 -1.89
N LEU A 363 11.14 16.52 -0.66
CA LEU A 363 12.53 16.09 -0.40
C LEU A 363 12.76 14.62 -0.76
N ARG A 364 11.78 13.74 -0.55
CA ARG A 364 11.87 12.33 -0.95
C ARG A 364 11.83 12.14 -2.48
N HIS A 365 11.06 12.98 -3.18
CA HIS A 365 11.04 12.99 -4.65
C HIS A 365 12.40 13.46 -5.19
N LEU A 366 12.93 14.55 -4.66
CA LEU A 366 14.23 15.07 -5.04
C LEU A 366 15.35 14.07 -4.74
N TYR A 367 15.33 13.43 -3.57
CA TYR A 367 16.28 12.37 -3.22
C TYR A 367 16.32 11.27 -4.28
N ALA A 368 15.16 10.78 -4.73
CA ALA A 368 15.12 9.68 -5.70
C ALA A 368 15.73 10.09 -7.04
N GLU A 369 15.43 11.32 -7.49
CA GLU A 369 15.96 11.89 -8.73
C GLU A 369 17.49 12.04 -8.67
N VAL A 370 18.00 12.67 -7.61
CA VAL A 370 19.44 12.90 -7.42
C VAL A 370 20.19 11.59 -7.21
N ALA A 371 19.65 10.66 -6.43
CA ALA A 371 20.28 9.36 -6.20
C ALA A 371 20.34 8.52 -7.48
N TYR A 372 19.33 8.63 -8.36
CA TYR A 372 19.37 7.97 -9.68
C TYR A 372 20.45 8.59 -10.56
N HIS A 373 20.47 9.92 -10.67
CA HIS A 373 21.45 10.64 -11.48
C HIS A 373 22.90 10.30 -11.07
N ASN A 374 23.18 10.13 -9.78
CA ASN A 374 24.55 9.93 -9.28
C ASN A 374 24.97 8.46 -9.12
N PHE A 375 24.04 7.54 -8.84
CA PHE A 375 24.41 6.19 -8.40
C PHE A 375 23.71 5.06 -9.16
N ALA A 376 22.77 5.36 -10.07
CA ALA A 376 22.08 4.30 -10.78
C ALA A 376 23.06 3.53 -11.67
N PRO A 377 23.13 2.19 -11.55
CA PRO A 377 23.95 1.41 -12.45
C PRO A 377 23.33 1.38 -13.86
N PRO A 378 24.15 1.30 -14.92
CA PRO A 378 23.70 1.46 -16.31
C PRO A 378 22.75 0.35 -16.79
N HIS A 379 22.66 -0.77 -16.07
CA HIS A 379 21.81 -1.91 -16.41
C HIS A 379 20.44 -1.89 -15.69
N VAL A 380 20.12 -0.82 -14.95
CA VAL A 380 18.86 -0.70 -14.18
C VAL A 380 18.07 0.50 -14.68
N THR A 381 16.77 0.30 -14.93
CA THR A 381 15.87 1.37 -15.33
C THR A 381 15.54 2.30 -14.16
N LYS A 382 15.16 3.54 -14.46
CA LYS A 382 14.74 4.52 -13.43
C LYS A 382 13.62 4.01 -12.53
N ASN A 383 12.61 3.33 -13.09
CA ASN A 383 11.54 2.71 -12.31
C ASN A 383 12.06 1.66 -11.32
N SER A 384 12.91 0.75 -11.81
CA SER A 384 13.47 -0.32 -10.98
C SER A 384 14.37 0.23 -9.88
N TYR A 385 15.23 1.20 -10.21
CA TYR A 385 16.08 1.87 -9.24
C TYR A 385 15.26 2.61 -8.17
N PHE A 386 14.26 3.40 -8.58
CA PHE A 386 13.36 4.08 -7.64
C PHE A 386 12.65 3.07 -6.74
N ALA A 387 12.11 1.99 -7.29
CA ALA A 387 11.44 0.95 -6.51
C ALA A 387 12.37 0.32 -5.47
N ALA A 388 13.64 0.05 -5.85
CA ALA A 388 14.65 -0.50 -4.97
C ALA A 388 14.99 0.45 -3.81
N ILE A 389 15.38 1.69 -4.11
CA ILE A 389 15.84 2.63 -3.07
C ILE A 389 14.68 3.14 -2.19
N LEU A 390 13.45 3.17 -2.70
CA LEU A 390 12.27 3.62 -1.95
C LEU A 390 11.57 2.50 -1.17
N GLY A 391 12.05 1.26 -1.28
CA GLY A 391 11.51 0.11 -0.56
C GLY A 391 10.10 -0.27 -0.98
N HIS A 392 9.83 -0.25 -2.29
CA HIS A 392 8.56 -0.74 -2.84
C HIS A 392 8.51 -2.27 -2.80
N ASN A 393 7.32 -2.82 -3.06
CA ASN A 393 7.14 -4.26 -3.13
C ASN A 393 7.92 -4.84 -4.32
N ASN A 394 8.34 -6.10 -4.19
CA ASN A 394 8.94 -6.82 -5.29
C ASN A 394 7.99 -6.79 -6.50
N ASN A 395 8.55 -6.50 -7.68
CA ASN A 395 7.82 -6.35 -8.96
C ASN A 395 6.85 -5.15 -9.05
N ASP A 396 6.80 -4.24 -8.07
CA ASP A 396 6.01 -3.01 -8.14
C ASP A 396 6.82 -1.86 -8.78
N LEU A 397 6.64 -1.70 -10.09
CA LEU A 397 7.22 -0.59 -10.86
C LEU A 397 6.25 0.58 -11.07
N GLU A 398 4.97 0.44 -10.69
CA GLU A 398 3.95 1.46 -10.92
C GLU A 398 4.03 2.55 -9.83
N THR A 399 4.32 2.14 -8.58
CA THR A 399 4.44 3.10 -7.47
C THR A 399 5.60 4.08 -7.70
N SER A 400 6.65 3.72 -8.44
CA SER A 400 7.77 4.62 -8.76
C SER A 400 7.34 5.81 -9.63
N LEU A 401 6.30 5.66 -10.46
CA LEU A 401 5.81 6.73 -11.34
C LEU A 401 5.35 7.96 -10.53
N SER A 402 4.88 7.75 -9.29
CA SER A 402 4.43 8.85 -8.42
C SER A 402 5.56 9.77 -7.96
N TYR A 403 6.83 9.35 -8.07
CA TYR A 403 8.00 10.11 -7.60
C TYR A 403 8.76 10.81 -8.73
N MET A 404 8.50 10.46 -9.99
CA MET A 404 9.09 11.12 -11.16
C MET A 404 8.36 12.45 -11.39
N THR A 405 8.77 13.49 -10.65
CA THR A 405 8.14 14.82 -10.66
C THR A 405 9.10 15.91 -11.13
N TYR A 406 10.40 15.71 -10.92
CA TYR A 406 11.42 16.71 -11.21
C TYR A 406 12.30 16.27 -12.37
N THR A 407 12.87 17.24 -13.07
CA THR A 407 14.06 17.09 -13.90
C THR A 407 15.18 17.93 -13.29
N LEU A 408 16.40 17.40 -13.30
CA LEU A 408 17.58 18.17 -12.87
C LEU A 408 17.98 19.14 -13.99
N PRO A 409 18.51 20.33 -13.65
CA PRO A 409 18.90 21.33 -14.64
C PRO A 409 19.96 20.82 -15.60
N GLU A 410 20.90 19.99 -15.13
CA GLU A 410 21.94 19.38 -15.97
C GLU A 410 21.34 18.47 -17.05
N ASP A 411 20.37 17.64 -16.68
CA ASP A 411 19.68 16.73 -17.61
C ASP A 411 18.83 17.51 -18.64
N ARG A 412 18.23 18.63 -18.21
CA ARG A 412 17.46 19.55 -19.07
C ARG A 412 18.37 20.19 -20.11
N ASP A 413 19.50 20.74 -19.67
CA ASP A 413 20.46 21.42 -20.54
C ASP A 413 21.04 20.47 -21.59
N ASP A 414 21.39 19.24 -21.17
CA ASP A 414 21.86 18.20 -22.08
C ASP A 414 20.81 17.79 -23.12
N ALA A 415 19.54 17.67 -22.70
CA ALA A 415 18.44 17.35 -23.60
C ALA A 415 18.19 18.46 -24.63
N LEU A 416 18.22 19.73 -24.22
CA LEU A 416 18.10 20.88 -25.12
C LEU A 416 19.27 20.94 -26.12
N ALA A 417 20.50 20.71 -25.64
CA ALA A 417 21.68 20.67 -26.49
C ALA A 417 21.59 19.55 -27.55
N ARG A 418 21.08 18.36 -27.17
CA ARG A 418 20.82 17.28 -28.13
C ARG A 418 19.75 17.67 -29.15
N ALA A 419 18.64 18.26 -28.72
CA ALA A 419 17.57 18.67 -29.62
C ALA A 419 18.04 19.71 -30.64
N LYS A 420 18.83 20.70 -30.20
CA LYS A 420 19.43 21.72 -31.08
C LYS A 420 20.32 21.09 -32.15
N ARG A 421 21.23 20.19 -31.76
CA ARG A 421 22.11 19.46 -32.70
C ARG A 421 21.32 18.62 -33.72
N THR A 422 20.26 17.95 -33.27
CA THR A 422 19.40 17.16 -34.16
C THR A 422 18.67 18.06 -35.15
N ASN A 423 18.13 19.21 -34.71
CA ASN A 423 17.47 20.17 -35.59
C ASN A 423 18.43 20.75 -36.63
N GLU A 424 19.64 21.15 -36.22
CA GLU A 424 20.69 21.63 -37.13
C GLU A 424 21.06 20.58 -38.18
N ARG A 425 21.24 19.31 -37.75
CA ARG A 425 21.51 18.20 -38.67
C ARG A 425 20.37 17.96 -39.66
N THR A 426 19.12 17.99 -39.19
CA THR A 426 17.94 17.82 -40.05
C THR A 426 17.83 18.94 -41.07
N LEU A 427 18.03 20.20 -40.66
CA LEU A 427 18.03 21.36 -41.57
C LEU A 427 19.12 21.25 -42.63
N LEU A 428 20.34 20.85 -42.25
CA LEU A 428 21.43 20.60 -43.20
C LEU A 428 21.08 19.49 -44.20
N GLN A 429 20.50 18.38 -43.73
CA GLN A 429 20.04 17.29 -44.60
C GLN A 429 18.95 17.73 -45.57
N MET A 430 17.98 18.53 -45.11
CA MET A 430 16.92 19.09 -45.96
C MET A 430 17.48 20.05 -47.01
N ALA A 431 18.48 20.88 -46.66
CA ALA A 431 19.14 21.78 -47.60
C ALA A 431 19.92 21.02 -48.69
N THR A 432 20.51 19.87 -48.37
CA THR A 432 21.18 18.99 -49.36
C THR A 432 20.23 18.17 -50.22
N ILE A 433 18.95 18.03 -49.84
CA ILE A 433 17.92 17.28 -50.57
C ILE A 433 17.05 18.20 -51.45
N ALA A 434 17.15 19.53 -51.29
CA ALA A 434 16.50 20.47 -52.20
C ALA A 434 17.02 20.27 -53.64
N PRO A 435 16.14 20.06 -54.64
CA PRO A 435 16.54 19.59 -55.95
C PRO A 435 17.36 20.64 -56.70
N VAL A 436 18.50 20.19 -57.23
CA VAL A 436 19.16 20.79 -58.40
C VAL A 436 18.19 20.70 -59.57
N SER A 437 17.32 21.68 -59.75
CA SER A 437 16.66 21.92 -61.03
C SER A 437 16.16 23.35 -61.10
N ARG A 438 16.97 24.22 -61.69
CA ARG A 438 16.59 25.19 -62.73
C ARG A 438 17.85 25.65 -63.46
N LYS A 439 18.25 24.91 -64.50
CA LYS A 439 18.87 25.52 -65.69
C LYS A 439 18.08 25.04 -66.90
N ASN A 440 17.25 25.98 -67.39
CA ASN A 440 16.60 25.93 -68.70
C ASN A 440 17.64 25.81 -69.81
N PRO A 441 17.30 25.19 -70.95
CA PRO A 441 17.45 25.84 -72.24
C PRO A 441 16.23 26.73 -72.54
#